data_AF-A0A321L899-F1
#
_entry.id   AF-A0A321L899-F1
#
_cell.length_a   1.000
_cell.length_b   1.000
_cell.length_c   1.000
_cell.angle_alpha   90.00
_cell.angle_beta   90.00
_cell.angle_gamma   90.00
#
_symmetry.space_group_name_H-M   'P 1'
#
loop_
_entity.id
_entity.type
_entity.pdbx_description
1 polymer ?
#
loop_
_entity_poly.entity_id
_entity_poly.type
_entity_poly.pdbx_seq_one_letter_code
_entity_poly.pdbx_strand_id
1 'polypeptide(L)'
;MRTVAVCLGLFGFVLSCSILRAQEFKTPPEAAPVIAVLKAAKGSNAAGFKNAYSKRIREDKDQGGWEKNLKEAQVNMKKLFGDYHLNDFSFTFSGDREKGKVTLFHKGKEAFPLNVIKEGEKWKVDER
;
A
#
# COMPACT_ATOMS: atom_id res chain seq x y z
N MET A 1 -45.73 56.96 -24.65
CA MET A 1 -45.72 55.60 -24.07
C MET A 1 -44.93 54.69 -24.99
N ARG A 2 -43.73 54.29 -24.59
CA ARG A 2 -42.88 53.30 -25.29
C ARG A 2 -42.28 52.40 -24.22
N THR A 3 -42.90 51.24 -24.02
CA THR A 3 -42.39 50.17 -23.16
C THR A 3 -41.34 49.38 -23.94
N VAL A 4 -40.09 49.44 -23.48
CA VAL A 4 -39.02 48.53 -23.91
C VAL A 4 -38.90 47.48 -22.81
N ALA A 5 -39.32 46.25 -23.09
CA ALA A 5 -39.11 45.10 -22.22
C ALA A 5 -37.74 44.48 -22.55
N VAL A 6 -36.85 44.51 -21.57
CA VAL A 6 -35.53 43.87 -21.58
C VAL A 6 -35.71 42.40 -21.21
N CYS A 7 -35.49 41.49 -22.16
CA CYS A 7 -35.35 40.07 -21.86
C CYS A 7 -33.90 39.77 -21.46
N LEU A 8 -33.66 39.70 -20.15
CA LEU A 8 -32.43 39.14 -19.56
C LEU A 8 -32.41 37.62 -19.80
N GLY A 9 -31.54 37.18 -20.71
CA GLY A 9 -31.22 35.77 -20.90
C GLY A 9 -30.30 35.28 -19.79
N LEU A 10 -30.87 34.56 -18.81
CA LEU A 10 -30.14 33.74 -17.85
C LEU A 10 -29.62 32.49 -18.57
N PHE A 11 -28.40 32.55 -19.10
CA PHE A 11 -27.69 31.36 -19.56
C PHE A 11 -27.19 30.56 -18.34
N GLY A 12 -27.92 29.49 -18.04
CA GLY A 12 -27.46 28.46 -17.14
C GLY A 12 -26.30 27.69 -17.75
N PHE A 13 -25.16 27.66 -17.05
CA PHE A 13 -24.17 26.61 -17.25
C PHE A 13 -24.02 25.90 -15.91
N VAL A 14 -24.75 24.78 -15.79
CA VAL A 14 -24.59 23.82 -14.71
C VAL A 14 -23.17 23.28 -14.85
N LEU A 15 -22.29 23.72 -13.96
CA LEU A 15 -20.94 23.18 -13.83
C LEU A 15 -21.09 21.73 -13.38
N SER A 16 -21.20 20.81 -14.35
CA SER A 16 -21.31 19.38 -14.08
C SER A 16 -20.11 18.94 -13.27
N CYS A 17 -20.40 18.70 -12.00
CA CYS A 17 -19.54 18.14 -10.99
C CYS A 17 -19.01 16.80 -11.51
N SER A 18 -17.83 16.80 -12.12
CA SER A 18 -17.05 15.58 -12.26
C SER A 18 -16.45 15.30 -10.89
N ILE A 19 -17.28 14.75 -9.99
CA ILE A 19 -16.79 14.07 -8.81
C ILE A 19 -15.98 12.90 -9.36
N LEU A 20 -14.68 13.12 -9.51
CA LEU A 20 -13.71 12.04 -9.62
C LEU A 20 -13.86 11.27 -8.30
N ARG A 21 -14.74 10.28 -8.31
CA ARG A 21 -14.94 9.39 -7.18
C ARG A 21 -13.64 8.62 -7.10
N ALA A 22 -12.69 9.13 -6.31
CA ALA A 22 -11.53 8.38 -5.88
C ALA A 22 -12.12 7.13 -5.26
N GLN A 23 -12.07 6.04 -6.01
CA GLN A 23 -12.45 4.74 -5.51
C GLN A 23 -11.48 4.51 -4.36
N GLU A 24 -11.94 4.67 -3.12
CA GLU A 24 -11.20 4.24 -1.94
C GLU A 24 -11.04 2.73 -2.11
N PHE A 25 -9.97 2.32 -2.77
CA PHE A 25 -9.51 0.94 -2.76
C PHE A 25 -9.15 0.65 -1.31
N LYS A 26 -10.12 0.10 -0.57
CA LYS A 26 -9.90 -0.38 0.79
C LYS A 26 -8.77 -1.39 0.71
N THR A 27 -7.63 -1.03 1.30
CA THR A 27 -6.46 -1.88 1.35
C THR A 27 -6.83 -3.18 2.08
N PRO A 28 -6.57 -4.37 1.52
CA PRO A 28 -6.89 -5.62 2.18
C PRO A 28 -6.15 -5.72 3.52
N PRO A 29 -6.79 -6.23 4.60
CA PRO A 29 -6.12 -6.38 5.90
C PRO A 29 -4.86 -7.26 5.82
N GLU A 30 -4.81 -8.17 4.85
CA GLU A 30 -3.67 -9.04 4.52
C GLU A 30 -2.41 -8.26 4.15
N ALA A 31 -2.55 -7.03 3.62
CA ALA A 31 -1.44 -6.16 3.27
C ALA A 31 -0.80 -5.46 4.49
N ALA A 32 -1.41 -5.52 5.68
CA ALA A 32 -0.87 -4.91 6.89
C ALA A 32 0.62 -5.23 7.18
N PRO A 33 1.08 -6.49 7.15
CA PRO A 33 2.49 -6.80 7.35
C PRO A 33 3.41 -6.25 6.26
N VAL A 34 2.95 -6.20 5.00
CA VAL A 34 3.72 -5.62 3.90
C VAL A 34 3.88 -4.11 4.06
N ILE A 35 2.80 -3.42 4.47
CA ILE A 35 2.83 -1.99 4.81
C ILE A 35 3.77 -1.75 5.99
N ALA A 36 3.80 -2.63 6.98
CA ALA A 36 4.72 -2.55 8.11
C ALA A 36 6.18 -2.67 7.65
N VAL A 37 6.49 -3.56 6.71
CA VAL A 37 7.83 -3.66 6.07
C VAL A 37 8.22 -2.34 5.40
N LEU A 38 7.33 -1.77 4.55
CA LEU A 38 7.59 -0.50 3.87
C LEU A 38 7.80 0.66 4.84
N LYS A 39 6.99 0.74 5.90
CA LYS A 39 7.12 1.74 6.98
C LYS A 39 8.43 1.58 7.73
N ALA A 40 8.77 0.35 8.10
CA ALA A 40 9.98 0.06 8.84
C ALA A 40 11.25 0.35 8.03
N ALA A 41 11.25 0.01 6.73
CA ALA A 41 12.31 0.37 5.80
C ALA A 41 12.47 1.90 5.70
N LYS A 42 11.39 2.65 5.49
CA LYS A 42 11.46 4.13 5.40
C LYS A 42 11.92 4.77 6.71
N GLY A 43 11.51 4.22 7.86
CA GLY A 43 11.79 4.74 9.20
C GLY A 43 13.02 4.14 9.91
N SER A 44 13.81 3.28 9.24
CA SER A 44 14.95 2.56 9.84
C SER A 44 14.61 1.79 11.14
N ASN A 45 13.41 1.19 11.21
CA ASN A 45 12.92 0.51 12.42
C ASN A 45 13.13 -1.01 12.33
N ALA A 46 14.28 -1.52 12.79
CA ALA A 46 14.62 -2.95 12.71
C ALA A 46 13.65 -3.84 13.51
N ALA A 47 13.18 -3.40 14.69
CA ALA A 47 12.22 -4.15 15.48
C ALA A 47 10.87 -4.26 14.78
N GLY A 48 10.38 -3.15 14.19
CA GLY A 48 9.18 -3.13 13.39
C GLY A 48 9.29 -4.00 12.14
N PHE A 49 10.44 -3.95 11.47
CA PHE A 49 10.75 -4.78 10.31
C PHE A 49 10.69 -6.26 10.69
N LYS A 50 11.44 -6.69 11.71
CA LYS A 50 11.40 -8.05 12.25
C LYS A 50 9.98 -8.49 12.58
N ASN A 51 9.23 -7.68 13.31
CA ASN A 51 7.90 -8.01 13.79
C ASN A 51 6.84 -8.16 12.68
N ALA A 52 7.10 -7.66 11.47
CA ALA A 52 6.21 -7.86 10.32
C ALA A 52 6.28 -9.30 9.77
N TYR A 53 7.37 -10.02 10.01
CA TYR A 53 7.58 -11.38 9.53
C TYR A 53 6.97 -12.42 10.48
N SER A 54 6.62 -13.58 9.91
CA SER A 54 6.04 -14.73 10.61
C SER A 54 6.99 -15.23 11.70
N LYS A 55 6.46 -15.91 12.71
CA LYS A 55 7.26 -16.53 13.75
C LYS A 55 8.33 -17.47 13.16
N ARG A 56 7.94 -18.28 12.18
CA ARG A 56 8.85 -19.21 11.49
C ARG A 56 10.07 -18.48 10.91
N ILE A 57 9.85 -17.38 10.20
CA ILE A 57 10.95 -16.58 9.62
C ILE A 57 11.75 -15.86 10.71
N ARG A 58 11.08 -15.34 11.75
CA ARG A 58 11.75 -14.67 12.88
C ARG A 58 12.69 -15.57 13.68
N GLU A 59 12.41 -16.86 13.71
CA GLU A 59 13.14 -17.88 14.46
C GLU A 59 14.01 -18.77 13.56
N ASP A 60 14.02 -18.52 12.25
CA ASP A 60 14.88 -19.24 11.31
C ASP A 60 16.35 -18.90 11.59
N LYS A 61 17.18 -19.92 11.79
CA LYS A 61 18.61 -19.77 12.13
C LYS A 61 19.40 -19.19 10.97
N ASP A 62 18.91 -19.37 9.75
CA ASP A 62 19.56 -18.90 8.53
C ASP A 62 19.14 -17.47 8.15
N GLN A 63 18.17 -16.87 8.87
CA GLN A 63 17.63 -15.53 8.56
C GLN A 63 18.67 -14.41 8.65
N GLY A 64 19.75 -14.62 9.40
CA GLY A 64 20.79 -13.62 9.62
C GLY A 64 20.33 -12.45 10.51
N GLY A 65 21.07 -11.34 10.41
CA GLY A 65 20.86 -10.15 11.25
C GLY A 65 19.77 -9.22 10.71
N TRP A 66 18.81 -8.87 11.56
CA TRP A 66 17.66 -8.05 11.18
C TRP A 66 18.04 -6.63 10.72
N GLU A 67 19.10 -6.06 11.28
CA GLU A 67 19.65 -4.76 10.87
C GLU A 67 20.26 -4.83 9.47
N LYS A 68 20.91 -5.94 9.13
CA LYS A 68 21.44 -6.18 7.79
C LYS A 68 20.30 -6.34 6.79
N ASN A 69 19.32 -7.18 7.11
CA ASN A 69 18.14 -7.41 6.25
C ASN A 69 17.36 -6.11 6.02
N LEU A 70 17.20 -5.28 7.05
CA LEU A 70 16.59 -3.96 6.92
C LEU A 70 17.39 -3.06 5.97
N LYS A 71 18.72 -3.02 6.08
CA LYS A 71 19.57 -2.23 5.18
C LYS A 71 19.45 -2.70 3.73
N GLU A 72 19.45 -4.01 3.51
CA GLU A 72 19.25 -4.59 2.18
C GLU A 72 17.86 -4.26 1.62
N ALA A 73 16.81 -4.35 2.45
CA ALA A 73 15.48 -3.91 2.07
C ALA A 73 15.47 -2.42 1.71
N GLN A 74 16.11 -1.54 2.49
CA GLN A 74 16.20 -0.11 2.17
C GLN A 74 16.89 0.15 0.82
N VAL A 75 18.00 -0.54 0.55
CA VAL A 75 18.69 -0.46 -0.74
C VAL A 75 17.77 -0.90 -1.88
N ASN A 76 17.09 -2.03 -1.72
CA ASN A 76 16.17 -2.57 -2.73
C ASN A 76 14.97 -1.64 -2.95
N MET A 77 14.34 -1.13 -1.89
CA MET A 77 13.21 -0.22 -2.00
C MET A 77 13.62 1.09 -2.67
N LYS A 78 14.80 1.64 -2.35
CA LYS A 78 15.34 2.84 -3.03
C LYS A 78 15.60 2.57 -4.51
N LYS A 79 16.13 1.39 -4.85
CA LYS A 79 16.39 0.99 -6.24
C LYS A 79 15.11 0.83 -7.05
N LEU A 80 14.07 0.22 -6.46
CA LEU A 80 12.82 -0.09 -7.15
C LEU A 80 11.88 1.10 -7.21
N PHE A 81 11.80 1.87 -6.14
CA PHE A 81 10.73 2.86 -5.94
C PHE A 81 11.24 4.29 -5.69
N GLY A 82 12.55 4.49 -5.56
CA GLY A 82 13.14 5.80 -5.27
C GLY A 82 12.77 6.31 -3.88
N ASP A 83 12.54 7.62 -3.76
CA ASP A 83 11.92 8.20 -2.56
C ASP A 83 10.40 8.04 -2.62
N TYR A 84 9.93 6.86 -2.24
CA TYR A 84 8.52 6.51 -2.32
C TYR A 84 7.70 7.08 -1.16
N HIS A 85 6.43 7.36 -1.39
CA HIS A 85 5.45 7.60 -0.34
C HIS A 85 4.56 6.35 -0.17
N LEU A 86 4.05 6.10 1.03
CA LEU A 86 3.18 4.93 1.26
C LEU A 86 1.88 4.99 0.43
N ASN A 87 1.40 6.20 0.13
CA ASN A 87 0.21 6.41 -0.70
C ASN A 87 0.48 6.16 -2.20
N ASP A 88 1.73 5.96 -2.61
CA ASP A 88 2.07 5.52 -3.97
C ASP A 88 1.77 4.02 -4.17
N PHE A 89 1.49 3.29 -3.09
CA PHE A 89 1.24 1.85 -3.13
C PHE A 89 -0.25 1.51 -3.08
N SER A 90 -0.62 0.53 -3.90
CA SER A 90 -1.87 -0.21 -3.75
C SER A 90 -1.58 -1.70 -3.65
N PHE A 91 -2.54 -2.46 -3.12
CA PHE A 91 -2.34 -3.86 -2.78
C PHE A 91 -3.55 -4.68 -3.22
N THR A 92 -3.30 -5.87 -3.73
CA THR A 92 -4.32 -6.90 -3.94
C THR A 92 -3.95 -8.14 -3.13
N PHE A 93 -4.96 -8.91 -2.73
CA PHE A 93 -4.76 -10.17 -2.03
C PHE A 93 -5.39 -11.31 -2.83
N SER A 94 -4.65 -12.42 -2.92
CA SER A 94 -5.13 -13.68 -3.48
C SER A 94 -4.77 -14.81 -2.52
N GLY A 95 -5.79 -15.47 -1.97
CA GLY A 95 -5.60 -16.53 -0.99
C GLY A 95 -6.90 -16.89 -0.28
N ASP A 96 -6.73 -17.57 0.86
CA ASP A 96 -7.81 -17.98 1.74
C ASP A 96 -7.76 -17.22 3.07
N ARG A 97 -8.46 -17.72 4.09
CA ARG A 97 -8.56 -17.07 5.42
C ARG A 97 -7.31 -17.24 6.28
N GLU A 98 -6.36 -18.07 5.86
CA GLU A 98 -5.16 -18.46 6.61
C GLU A 98 -3.87 -18.01 5.94
N LYS A 99 -3.82 -18.02 4.61
CA LYS A 99 -2.62 -17.69 3.83
C LYS A 99 -2.94 -17.19 2.44
N GLY A 100 -1.96 -16.53 1.83
CA GLY A 100 -2.05 -16.13 0.43
C GLY A 100 -0.89 -15.27 0.00
N LYS A 101 -1.13 -14.50 -1.06
CA LYS A 101 -0.17 -13.57 -1.64
C LYS A 101 -0.74 -12.17 -1.64
N VAL A 102 0.07 -11.22 -1.19
CA VAL A 102 -0.21 -9.79 -1.36
C VAL A 102 0.63 -9.30 -2.53
N THR A 103 -0.01 -8.86 -3.60
CA THR A 103 0.67 -8.22 -4.73
C THR A 103 0.74 -6.72 -4.49
N LEU A 104 1.96 -6.18 -4.51
CA LEU A 104 2.21 -4.75 -4.40
C LEU A 104 2.18 -4.11 -5.78
N PHE A 105 1.56 -2.94 -5.87
CA PHE A 105 1.63 -2.05 -7.02
C PHE A 105 2.21 -0.72 -6.57
N HIS A 106 3.13 -0.15 -7.34
CA HIS A 106 3.68 1.19 -7.10
C HIS A 106 3.30 2.09 -8.27
N LYS A 107 2.56 3.17 -7.99
CA LYS A 107 2.01 4.10 -8.99
C LYS A 107 1.26 3.38 -10.12
N GLY A 108 0.43 2.40 -9.73
CA GLY A 108 -0.39 1.60 -10.64
C GLY A 108 0.34 0.50 -11.41
N LYS A 109 1.66 0.36 -11.25
CA LYS A 109 2.45 -0.72 -11.87
C LYS A 109 2.70 -1.84 -10.89
N GLU A 110 2.46 -3.07 -11.30
CA GLU A 110 2.78 -4.25 -10.49
C GLU A 110 4.27 -4.29 -10.19
N ALA A 111 4.62 -4.54 -8.93
CA ALA A 111 6.00 -4.66 -8.48
C ALA A 111 6.36 -6.13 -8.27
N PHE A 112 5.88 -6.73 -7.18
CA PHE A 112 6.08 -8.15 -6.87
C PHE A 112 5.07 -8.61 -5.81
N PRO A 113 4.75 -9.92 -5.77
CA PRO A 113 3.97 -10.51 -4.70
C PRO A 113 4.84 -10.92 -3.51
N LEU A 114 4.25 -10.91 -2.31
CA LEU A 114 4.83 -11.50 -1.09
C LEU A 114 3.87 -12.52 -0.48
N ASN A 115 4.40 -13.63 -0.02
CA ASN A 115 3.62 -14.60 0.74
C ASN A 115 3.26 -14.03 2.12
N VAL A 116 2.01 -14.23 2.54
CA VAL A 116 1.52 -13.85 3.88
C VAL A 116 0.78 -15.01 4.53
N ILE A 117 0.88 -15.08 5.85
CA ILE A 117 0.19 -16.07 6.69
C ILE A 117 -0.46 -15.38 7.88
N LYS A 118 -1.59 -15.91 8.33
CA LYS A 118 -2.30 -15.46 9.52
C LYS A 118 -1.78 -16.18 10.75
N GLU A 119 -1.27 -15.42 11.71
CA GLU A 119 -0.85 -15.89 13.03
C GLU A 119 -1.77 -15.27 14.10
N GLY A 120 -2.74 -16.06 14.58
CA GLY A 120 -3.81 -15.57 15.45
C GLY A 120 -4.70 -14.57 14.71
N GLU A 121 -4.79 -13.34 15.21
CA GLU A 121 -5.57 -12.27 14.59
C GLU A 121 -4.77 -11.40 13.61
N LYS A 122 -3.48 -11.66 13.45
CA LYS A 122 -2.57 -10.79 12.68
C LYS A 122 -2.00 -11.50 11.47
N TRP A 123 -1.94 -10.79 10.35
CA TRP A 123 -1.20 -11.22 9.18
C TRP A 123 0.29 -10.94 9.31
N LYS A 124 1.12 -11.79 8.72
CA LYS A 124 2.58 -11.74 8.73
C LYS A 124 3.15 -12.04 7.35
N VAL A 125 4.28 -11.42 7.00
CA VAL A 125 5.08 -11.83 5.83
C VAL A 125 5.70 -13.20 6.11
N ASP A 126 5.50 -14.15 5.20
CA ASP A 126 6.07 -15.50 5.27
C ASP A 126 6.92 -15.79 4.02
N GLU A 127 7.78 -14.82 3.67
CA GLU A 127 8.74 -14.90 2.57
C GLU A 127 10.13 -15.17 3.13
N ARG A 128 10.89 -16.06 2.48
CA ARG A 128 12.28 -16.38 2.82
C ARG A 128 13.26 -15.46 2.10
#